data_AF-A0A1Q7BYB5-F1
#
_entry.id   AF-A0A1Q7BYB5-F1
#
_cell.length_a   1.000
_cell.length_b   1.000
_cell.length_c   1.000
_cell.angle_alpha   90.00
_cell.angle_beta   90.00
_cell.angle_gamma   90.00
#
_symmetry.space_group_name_H-M   'P 1'
#
loop_
_entity.id
_entity.type
_entity.pdbx_description
1 polymer ?
#
loop_
_entity_poly.entity_id
_entity_poly.type
_entity_poly.pdbx_seq_one_letter_code
_entity_poly.pdbx_strand_id
1 'polypeptide(L)' 'MTFTISTSATVAVAVDTRIGKRSWMDASWTDTGTQIRNNESTPRSFEVFTKTFPAGSVALGPNGSTGGSNYTIVVF' A
#
# COMPACT_ATOMS: atom_id res chain seq x y z
N MET A 1 -2.73 -4.13 -10.27
CA MET A 1 -2.04 -2.97 -10.87
C MET A 1 -0.60 -3.35 -11.12
N THR A 2 -0.02 -2.95 -12.26
CA THR A 2 1.39 -3.20 -12.58
C THR A 2 2.07 -1.89 -12.97
N PHE A 3 3.33 -1.73 -12.58
CA PHE A 3 4.18 -0.62 -13.00
C PHE A 3 5.65 -1.05 -13.02
N THR A 4 6.52 -0.24 -13.60
CA THR A 4 7.95 -0.55 -13.74
C THR A 4 8.79 0.48 -12.99
N ILE A 5 9.79 0.00 -12.26
CA ILE A 5 10.82 0.83 -11.61
C ILE A 5 12.18 0.59 -12.28
N SER A 6 12.93 1.65 -12.56
CA SER A 6 14.23 1.57 -13.26
C SER A 6 15.40 1.23 -12.35
N THR A 7 15.22 1.36 -11.04
CA THR A 7 16.21 1.08 -10.00
C THR A 7 15.55 0.36 -8.84
N SER A 8 16.36 -0.24 -7.95
CA SER A 8 15.86 -0.73 -6.67
C SER A 8 15.16 0.41 -5.92
N ALA A 9 13.93 0.16 -5.44
CA ALA A 9 13.12 1.17 -4.76
C ALA A 9 12.25 0.53 -3.67
N THR A 10 11.92 1.31 -2.65
CA THR A 10 10.93 0.95 -1.64
C THR A 10 9.56 1.40 -2.11
N VAL A 11 8.63 0.45 -2.14
CA VAL A 11 7.22 0.71 -2.45
C VAL A 11 6.48 0.74 -1.12
N ALA A 12 5.88 1.89 -0.80
CA ALA A 12 4.95 2.06 0.30
C ALA A 12 3.52 1.95 -0.22
N VAL A 13 2.69 1.18 0.48
CA VAL A 13 1.26 1.05 0.21
C VAL A 13 0.49 1.42 1.46
N ALA A 14 -0.26 2.51 1.38
CA ALA A 14 -1.15 2.97 2.44
C ALA A 14 -2.53 2.32 2.26
N VAL A 15 -2.93 1.46 3.20
CA VAL A 15 -4.17 0.68 3.14
C VAL A 15 -5.13 1.14 4.22
N ASP A 16 -6.40 1.35 3.85
CA ASP A 16 -7.46 1.75 4.77
C ASP A 16 -7.53 0.79 5.97
N THR A 17 -7.46 1.32 7.18
CA THR A 17 -7.40 0.52 8.41
C THR A 17 -8.66 -0.31 8.65
N ARG A 18 -9.79 0.06 8.03
CA ARG A 18 -11.05 -0.72 8.07
C ARG A 18 -10.98 -2.00 7.24
N ILE A 19 -10.11 -2.02 6.24
CA ILE A 19 -9.89 -3.17 5.36
C ILE A 19 -8.71 -4.01 5.89
N GLY A 20 -7.67 -3.37 6.39
CA GLY A 20 -6.47 -4.01 6.89
C GLY A 20 -5.57 -4.59 5.79
N LYS A 21 -4.52 -5.31 6.22
CA LYS A 21 -3.49 -5.88 5.32
C LYS A 21 -4.13 -6.75 4.24
N ARG A 22 -3.73 -6.55 2.98
CA ARG A 22 -4.29 -7.28 1.84
C ARG A 22 -3.75 -8.70 1.75
N SER A 23 -4.55 -9.64 1.26
CA SER A 23 -4.15 -11.05 1.12
C SER A 23 -2.94 -11.29 0.20
N TRP A 24 -2.70 -10.39 -0.76
CA TRP A 24 -1.53 -10.44 -1.64
C TRP A 24 -0.27 -9.81 -0.99
N MET A 25 -0.42 -9.12 0.14
CA MET A 25 0.71 -8.66 0.92
C MET A 25 1.23 -9.83 1.76
N ASP A 26 2.20 -10.55 1.22
CA ASP A 26 2.86 -11.64 1.91
C ASP A 26 3.69 -11.17 3.14
N ALA A 27 4.46 -12.08 3.72
CA ALA A 27 5.30 -11.81 4.89
C ALA A 27 6.46 -10.83 4.64
N SER A 28 6.80 -10.53 3.38
CA SER A 28 7.86 -9.57 3.04
C SER A 28 7.41 -8.11 3.08
N TRP A 29 6.12 -7.86 3.30
CA TRP A 29 5.59 -6.53 3.58
C TRP A 29 5.70 -6.22 5.07
N THR A 30 6.46 -5.16 5.37
CA THR A 30 6.68 -4.66 6.72
C THR A 30 5.63 -3.61 7.06
N ASP A 31 4.91 -3.82 8.16
CA ASP A 31 4.10 -2.79 8.78
C ASP A 31 5.01 -1.72 9.41
N THR A 32 4.79 -0.46 9.05
CA THR A 32 5.60 0.64 9.57
C THR A 32 5.07 1.21 10.90
N GLY A 33 3.85 0.86 11.30
CA GLY A 33 3.13 1.48 12.40
C GLY A 33 2.78 2.96 12.16
N THR A 34 3.00 3.47 10.95
CA THR A 34 2.72 4.85 10.56
C THR A 34 1.38 4.92 9.86
N GLN A 35 0.53 5.83 10.33
CA GLN A 35 -0.78 6.07 9.72
C GLN A 35 -0.85 7.42 9.04
N ILE A 36 -1.37 7.42 7.81
CA ILE A 36 -1.78 8.63 7.11
C ILE A 36 -3.26 8.84 7.37
N ARG A 37 -3.63 10.03 7.84
CA ARG A 37 -5.03 10.44 8.01
C ARG A 37 -5.38 11.49 6.99
N ASN A 38 -6.41 11.25 6.20
CA ASN A 38 -6.88 12.23 5.23
C ASN A 38 -7.85 13.25 5.87
N ASN A 39 -8.32 14.21 5.06
CA ASN A 39 -9.16 15.32 5.48
C ASN A 39 -10.57 15.28 4.86
N GLU A 40 -11.09 14.09 4.55
CA GLU A 40 -12.51 13.92 4.17
C GLU A 40 -13.46 14.35 5.29
N SER A 41 -14.75 14.56 4.98
CA SER A 41 -15.78 14.93 5.99
C SER A 41 -15.85 13.92 7.14
N THR A 42 -15.67 12.64 6.84
CA THR A 42 -15.37 11.59 7.82
C THR A 42 -13.95 11.09 7.56
N PRO A 43 -12.95 11.58 8.32
CA PRO A 43 -11.55 11.25 8.07
C PRO A 43 -11.30 9.74 8.06
N ARG A 44 -10.47 9.31 7.11
CA ARG A 44 -10.01 7.92 6.98
C ARG A 44 -8.54 7.83 7.35
N SER A 45 -8.20 6.76 8.05
CA SER A 45 -6.82 6.39 8.38
C SER A 45 -6.36 5.25 7.50
N PHE A 46 -5.09 5.30 7.11
CA PHE A 46 -4.45 4.31 6.27
C PHE A 46 -3.14 3.88 6.91
N GLU A 47 -3.01 2.58 7.17
CA GLU A 47 -1.76 1.98 7.67
C GLU A 47 -0.77 1.84 6.51
N VAL A 48 0.49 2.20 6.73
CA VAL A 48 1.52 2.16 5.70
C VAL A 48 2.33 0.87 5.82
N PHE A 49 2.30 0.07 4.75
CA PHE A 49 3.14 -1.11 4.58
C PHE A 49 4.23 -0.83 3.56
N THR A 50 5.44 -1.36 3.78
CA THR A 50 6.57 -1.16 2.85
C THR A 50 7.18 -2.48 2.41
N LYS A 51 7.69 -2.51 1.18
CA LYS A 51 8.50 -3.60 0.63
C LYS A 51 9.49 -3.03 -0.38
N THR A 52 10.75 -3.47 -0.32
CA THR A 52 11.75 -3.13 -1.32
C THR A 52 11.66 -4.08 -2.52
N PHE A 53 11.69 -3.52 -3.71
CA PHE A 53 11.70 -4.24 -4.97
C PHE A 53 12.98 -3.90 -5.76
N PRO A 54 13.62 -4.87 -6.42
CA PRO A 54 14.67 -4.59 -7.39
C PRO A 54 14.09 -3.87 -8.61
N ALA A 55 14.97 -3.30 -9.44
CA ALA A 55 14.57 -2.77 -10.75
C ALA A 55 13.78 -3.81 -11.55
N GLY A 56 12.69 -3.38 -12.19
CA GLY A 56 11.82 -4.25 -12.97
C GLY A 56 10.33 -4.00 -12.74
N SER A 57 9.53 -5.02 -13.05
CA SER A 57 8.07 -4.98 -12.94
C SER A 57 7.63 -5.23 -11.50
N VAL A 58 6.78 -4.35 -10.98
CA VAL A 58 6.09 -4.48 -9.70
C VAL A 58 4.62 -4.77 -9.98
N ALA A 59 4.11 -5.88 -9.43
CA ALA A 59 2.71 -6.26 -9.51
C ALA A 59 2.07 -6.19 -8.12
N LEU A 60 1.08 -5.31 -7.98
CA LEU A 60 0.25 -5.19 -6.78
C LEU A 60 -1.12 -5.78 -7.04
N GLY A 61 -1.66 -6.49 -6.04
CA GLY A 61 -2.96 -7.12 -6.13
C GLY A 61 -4.13 -6.14 -6.00
N PRO A 62 -5.37 -6.63 -6.13
CA PRO A 62 -6.56 -5.80 -6.01
C PRO A 62 -6.76 -5.26 -4.59
N ASN A 63 -7.47 -4.14 -4.45
CA ASN A 63 -7.89 -3.63 -3.14
C ASN A 63 -8.85 -4.60 -2.42
N GLY A 64 -9.58 -5.43 -3.19
CA GLY A 64 -10.31 -6.60 -2.70
C GLY A 64 -11.34 -6.34 -1.59
N SER A 65 -11.90 -5.13 -1.51
CA SER A 65 -13.02 -4.74 -0.66
C SER A 65 -13.84 -3.67 -1.36
N THR A 66 -15.16 -3.71 -1.20
CA THR A 66 -16.12 -2.70 -1.67
C THR A 66 -16.51 -1.68 -0.59
N GLY A 67 -16.08 -1.89 0.66
CA GLY A 67 -16.52 -1.11 1.84
C GLY A 67 -15.49 -0.10 2.37
N GLY A 68 -14.31 0.04 1.76
CA GLY A 68 -13.30 0.99 2.18
C GLY A 68 -12.62 1.70 1.01
N SER A 69 -11.69 2.59 1.33
CA SER A 69 -11.01 3.41 0.34
C SER A 69 -10.00 2.61 -0.47
N ASN A 70 -9.70 3.06 -1.70
CA ASN A 70 -8.57 2.50 -2.46
C ASN A 70 -7.26 2.76 -1.72
N TYR A 71 -6.30 1.85 -1.88
CA TYR A 71 -4.95 2.06 -1.36
C TYR A 71 -4.20 3.11 -2.18
N THR A 72 -3.24 3.79 -1.54
CA THR A 72 -2.32 4.73 -2.20
C THR A 72 -0.94 4.09 -2.29
N ILE A 73 -0.22 4.34 -3.40
CA ILE A 73 1.14 3.85 -3.62
C ILE A 73 2.10 5.04 -3.64
N VAL A 74 3.22 4.91 -2.94
CA VAL A 74 4.37 5.83 -3.03
C VAL A 74 5.62 5.00 -3.30
N VAL A 75 6.52 5.51 -4.15
CA VAL A 75 7.76 4.82 -4.54
C VAL A 75 8.93 5.77 -4.29
N PHE A 76 9.97 5.32 -3.59
CA PHE A 76 11.16 6.10 -3.24
C PHE A 76 12.43 5.25 -3.08
#